data_AF-A0A4Q3LFZ1-F1
#
_entry.id   AF-A0A4Q3LFZ1-F1
#
_cell.length_a   1.000
_cell.length_b   1.000
_cell.length_c   1.000
_cell.angle_alpha   90.00
_cell.angle_beta   90.00
_cell.angle_gamma   90.00
#
_symmetry.space_group_name_H-M   'P 1'
#
loop_
_entity.id
_entity.type
_entity.pdbx_description
1 polymer ?
#
loop_
_entity_poly.entity_id
_entity_poly.type
_entity_poly.pdbx_seq_one_letter_code
_entity_poly.pdbx_strand_id
1 'polypeptide(L)' 'MLQMALDEWGGQEDLWIFGYGSLIWRPDFDFAERRPARVHGWHRALKMWSRINRGT' A
#
# COMPACT_ATOMS: atom_id res chain seq x y z
N MET A 1 -6.44 -7.33 -4.92
CA MET A 1 -5.71 -6.13 -5.39
C MET A 1 -4.22 -6.37 -5.38
N LEU A 2 -3.60 -6.68 -4.23
CA LEU A 2 -2.16 -6.97 -4.18
C LEU A 2 -1.78 -8.17 -5.07
N GLN A 3 -2.49 -9.30 -4.96
CA GLN A 3 -2.19 -10.49 -5.78
C GLN A 3 -2.19 -10.19 -7.28
N MET A 4 -3.19 -9.46 -7.76
CA MET A 4 -3.28 -9.07 -9.18
C MET A 4 -2.08 -8.21 -9.62
N ALA A 5 -1.63 -7.27 -8.78
CA ALA A 5 -0.45 -6.46 -9.07
C ALA A 5 0.84 -7.30 -9.09
N LEU A 6 0.94 -8.34 -8.24
CA LEU A 6 2.07 -9.27 -8.25
C LEU A 6 2.08 -10.15 -9.50
N ASP A 7 0.91 -10.63 -9.92
CA ASP A 7 0.75 -11.45 -11.13
C ASP A 7 1.10 -10.64 -12.38
N GLU A 8 0.66 -9.36 -12.45
CA GLU A 8 0.99 -8.45 -13.55
C GLU A 8 2.48 -8.06 -13.59
N TRP A 9 3.13 -7.92 -12.44
CA TRP A 9 4.54 -7.56 -12.34
C TRP A 9 5.48 -8.68 -12.81
N GLY A 10 5.11 -9.96 -12.60
CA GLY A 10 5.84 -11.11 -13.17
C GLY A 10 7.26 -11.35 -12.60
N GLY A 11 7.71 -10.59 -11.61
CA GLY A 11 8.90 -10.88 -10.81
C GLY A 11 10.25 -10.64 -11.50
N GLN A 12 10.30 -9.88 -12.60
CA GLN A 12 11.52 -9.70 -13.40
C GLN A 12 12.37 -8.46 -13.00
N GLU A 13 11.82 -7.55 -12.19
CA GLU A 13 12.46 -6.29 -11.75
C GLU A 13 11.99 -5.90 -10.34
N ASP A 14 12.56 -4.92 -9.66
CA ASP A 14 12.08 -4.55 -8.31
C ASP A 14 10.68 -3.90 -8.32
N LEU A 15 9.79 -4.36 -7.42
CA LEU A 15 8.46 -3.75 -7.21
C LEU A 15 8.40 -2.95 -5.92
N TRP A 16 8.03 -1.67 -6.05
CA TRP A 16 7.82 -0.77 -4.92
C TRP A 16 6.33 -0.51 -4.67
N ILE A 17 5.90 -0.71 -3.43
CA ILE A 17 4.53 -0.41 -2.99
C ILE A 17 4.54 0.86 -2.14
N PHE A 18 3.76 1.87 -2.55
CA PHE A 18 3.59 3.09 -1.77
C PHE A 18 2.46 2.95 -0.73
N GLY A 19 2.83 2.81 0.54
CA GLY A 19 1.89 2.79 1.66
C GLY A 19 1.45 4.19 2.09
N TYR A 20 0.15 4.50 2.01
CA TYR A 20 -0.42 5.80 2.42
C TYR A 20 -1.34 5.75 3.65
N GLY A 21 -1.73 4.54 4.08
CA GLY A 21 -2.65 4.27 5.20
C GLY A 21 -2.12 3.20 6.15
N SER A 22 -2.92 2.16 6.42
CA SER A 22 -2.56 1.08 7.37
C SER A 22 -1.24 0.38 7.05
N LEU A 23 -0.90 0.27 5.76
CA LEU A 23 0.35 -0.34 5.30
C LEU A 23 1.61 0.34 5.85
N ILE A 24 1.52 1.61 6.30
CA ILE A 24 2.67 2.31 6.89
C ILE A 24 3.15 1.62 8.18
N TRP A 25 2.23 1.07 8.97
CA TRP A 25 2.50 0.49 10.30
C TRP A 25 2.13 -1.00 10.42
N ARG A 26 1.28 -1.53 9.55
CA ARG A 26 0.89 -2.94 9.54
C ARG A 26 0.82 -3.46 8.09
N PRO A 27 1.97 -3.75 7.46
CA PRO A 27 2.00 -4.51 6.22
C PRO A 27 1.61 -5.96 6.51
N ASP A 28 0.70 -6.50 5.70
CA ASP A 28 0.24 -7.89 5.81
C ASP A 28 0.94 -8.78 4.73
N PHE A 29 2.16 -8.41 4.32
CA PHE A 29 2.98 -9.11 3.33
C PHE A 29 4.48 -8.90 3.61
N ASP A 30 5.31 -9.83 3.14
CA ASP A 30 6.77 -9.75 3.26
C ASP A 30 7.35 -8.74 2.26
N PHE A 31 8.39 -8.02 2.68
CA PHE A 31 9.09 -7.04 1.85
C PHE A 31 10.59 -7.03 2.18
N ALA A 32 11.42 -6.77 1.19
CA ALA A 32 12.87 -6.74 1.36
C ALA A 32 13.34 -5.47 2.10
N GLU A 33 12.75 -4.32 1.81
CA GLU A 33 13.09 -3.06 2.47
C GLU A 33 11.94 -2.05 2.53
N ARG A 34 12.07 -1.06 3.43
CA ARG A 34 11.12 0.05 3.59
C ARG A 34 11.86 1.38 3.60
N ARG A 35 11.41 2.32 2.76
CA ARG A 35 11.96 3.69 2.69
C ARG A 35 10.86 4.75 2.87
N PRO A 36 11.13 5.84 3.61
CA PRO A 36 10.25 7.00 3.61
C PRO A 36 10.17 7.59 2.19
N ALA A 37 8.95 7.85 1.73
CA ALA A 37 8.71 8.39 0.39
C ALA A 37 7.57 9.42 0.40
N ARG A 38 7.62 10.34 -0.56
CA ARG A 38 6.55 11.31 -0.83
C ARG A 38 6.13 11.19 -2.29
N VAL A 39 4.84 10.95 -2.53
CA VAL A 39 4.27 11.00 -3.87
C VAL A 39 3.74 12.42 -4.13
N HIS A 40 4.21 13.03 -5.21
CA HIS A 40 3.80 14.37 -5.63
C HIS A 40 2.52 14.32 -6.46
N GLY A 41 1.71 15.38 -6.43
CA GLY A 41 0.44 15.46 -7.16
C GLY A 41 -0.75 14.79 -6.47
N TRP A 42 -0.53 14.15 -5.32
CA TRP A 42 -1.58 13.46 -4.56
C TRP A 42 -1.72 14.02 -3.15
N HIS A 43 -2.96 14.03 -2.63
CA HIS A 43 -3.27 14.47 -1.28
C HIS A 43 -4.02 13.38 -0.51
N ARG A 44 -3.53 13.02 0.67
CA ARG A 44 -4.19 12.04 1.53
C ARG A 44 -5.40 12.66 2.21
N ALA A 45 -6.57 12.05 2.04
CA ALA A 45 -7.80 12.45 2.73
C ALA A 45 -8.50 11.24 3.35
N LEU A 46 -9.02 11.39 4.57
CA LEU A 46 -9.83 10.36 5.25
C LEU A 46 -11.29 10.42 4.78
N LYS A 47 -11.50 10.31 3.46
CA LYS A 47 -12.82 10.34 2.81
C LYS A 47 -13.33 8.94 2.47
N MET A 48 -12.88 7.94 3.21
CA MET A 48 -13.30 6.54 3.06
C MET A 48 -13.82 6.04 4.39
N TRP A 49 -15.10 5.66 4.42
CA TRP A 49 -15.70 5.04 5.58
C TRP A 49 -15.52 3.52 5.52
N SER A 50 -15.09 2.91 6.62
CA SER A 50 -14.95 1.45 6.72
C SER A 50 -15.71 0.92 7.93
N ARG A 51 -16.79 0.17 7.66
CA ARG A 51 -17.59 -0.53 8.69
C ARG A 51 -16.97 -1.86 9.16
N ILE A 52 -15.87 -2.27 8.53
CA ILE A 52 -15.19 -3.54 8.85
C ILE A 52 -13.97 -3.28 9.72
N ASN A 53 -13.21 -2.22 9.40
CA ASN A 53 -11.89 -2.01 10.01
C ASN A 53 -11.85 -0.86 11.03
N ARG A 54 -12.75 0.14 10.94
CA ARG A 54 -12.60 1.44 11.63
C ARG A 54 -13.91 2.06 12.12
N GLY A 55 -14.89 1.24 12.50
CA GLY A 55 -16.14 1.70 13.13
C GLY A 55 -17.31 0.75 12.85
N THR A 56 -18.43 1.02 13.52
CA THR A 56 -19.74 0.38 13.30
C THR A 56 -20.76 1.45 12.99
#